data_AF-A0A973XCI0-F1
#
_entry.id   AF-A0A973XCI0-F1
#
_cell.length_a   1.000
_cell.length_b   1.000
_cell.length_c   1.000
_cell.angle_alpha   90.00
_cell.angle_beta   90.00
_cell.angle_gamma   90.00
#
_symmetry.space_group_name_H-M   'P 1'
#
loop_
_entity.id
_entity.type
_entity.pdbx_description
1 polymer ?
#
loop_
_entity_poly.entity_id
_entity_poly.type
_entity_poly.pdbx_seq_one_letter_code
_entity_poly.pdbx_strand_id
1 'polypeptide(L)'
;MSPEDFTAIALTAKLAAVSTVLLLLVGTPIAWWLSRSRSPLRSVVGAIVTLPLVLPPVVVGYFLLVTLGRRGLIGSLLLDWFGITLGFTWKGAAIAS
;
A
#
# COMPACT_ATOMS: atom_id res chain seq x y z
N MET A 1 6.18 -24.74 19.00
CA MET A 1 6.02 -23.36 18.50
C MET A 1 6.61 -22.45 19.55
N SER A 2 7.61 -21.65 19.16
CA SER A 2 8.26 -20.70 20.06
C SER A 2 7.31 -19.51 20.35
N PRO A 3 7.54 -18.75 21.43
CA PRO A 3 6.83 -17.49 21.66
C PRO A 3 6.96 -16.48 20.49
N GLU A 4 8.06 -16.59 19.74
CA GLU A 4 8.36 -15.77 18.57
C GLU A 4 7.43 -16.11 17.39
N ASP A 5 7.10 -17.40 17.21
CA ASP A 5 6.15 -17.85 16.18
C ASP A 5 4.75 -17.23 16.38
N PHE A 6 4.26 -17.21 17.63
CA PHE A 6 2.98 -16.59 17.96
C PHE A 6 2.97 -15.08 17.71
N THR A 7 4.10 -14.42 17.96
CA THR A 7 4.27 -12.99 17.70
C THR A 7 4.21 -12.70 16.20
N ALA A 8 4.90 -13.51 15.39
CA ALA A 8 4.90 -13.38 13.93
C ALA A 8 3.50 -13.64 13.32
N ILE A 9 2.79 -14.65 13.82
CA ILE A 9 1.40 -14.95 13.40
C ILE A 9 0.48 -13.78 13.72
N ALA A 10 0.55 -13.25 14.96
CA ALA A 10 -0.29 -12.12 15.37
C ALA A 10 -0.01 -10.87 14.53
N LEU A 11 1.26 -10.60 14.21
CA LEU A 11 1.63 -9.46 13.37
C LEU A 11 1.11 -9.62 11.94
N THR A 12 1.26 -10.81 11.35
CA THR A 12 0.74 -11.12 10.01
C THR A 12 -0.78 -11.01 9.96
N ALA A 13 -1.48 -11.54 10.96
CA ALA A 13 -2.94 -11.44 11.04
C ALA A 13 -3.40 -9.98 11.15
N LYS A 14 -2.71 -9.17 11.96
CA LYS A 14 -2.97 -7.73 12.07
C LYS A 14 -2.74 -7.01 10.75
N LEU A 15 -1.63 -7.29 10.07
CA LEU A 15 -1.31 -6.72 8.75
C LEU A 15 -2.41 -7.05 7.74
N ALA A 16 -2.75 -8.34 7.60
CA ALA A 16 -3.76 -8.81 6.68
C ALA A 16 -5.14 -8.16 6.94
N ALA A 17 -5.55 -8.05 8.21
CA ALA A 17 -6.81 -7.41 8.57
C ALA A 17 -6.83 -5.92 8.19
N VAL A 18 -5.78 -5.18 8.50
CA VAL A 18 -5.67 -3.75 8.18
C VAL A 18 -5.63 -3.53 6.67
N SER A 19 -4.78 -4.27 5.94
CA SER A 19 -4.68 -4.16 4.48
C SER A 19 -6.01 -4.51 3.81
N THR A 20 -6.71 -5.55 4.27
CA THR A 20 -8.03 -5.93 3.74
C THR A 20 -9.06 -4.82 3.93
N VAL A 21 -9.15 -4.24 5.13
CA VAL A 21 -10.10 -3.13 5.38
C VAL A 21 -9.77 -1.92 4.53
N LEU A 22 -8.50 -1.56 4.40
CA LEU A 22 -8.07 -0.46 3.53
C LEU A 22 -8.41 -0.72 2.06
N LEU A 23 -8.16 -1.92 1.56
CA LEU A 23 -8.52 -2.33 0.21
C LEU A 23 -10.03 -2.32 -0.02
N LEU A 24 -10.83 -2.72 0.98
CA LEU A 24 -12.28 -2.65 0.86
C LEU A 24 -12.78 -1.21 0.80
N LEU A 25 -12.23 -0.33 1.64
CA LEU A 25 -12.63 1.08 1.71
C LEU A 25 -12.20 1.89 0.48
N VAL A 26 -11.04 1.60 -0.09
CA VAL A 26 -10.46 2.38 -1.20
C VAL A 26 -10.59 1.65 -2.54
N GLY A 27 -10.24 0.37 -2.58
CA GLY A 27 -10.28 -0.45 -3.78
C GLY A 27 -11.69 -0.69 -4.30
N THR A 28 -12.67 -0.96 -3.43
CA THR A 28 -14.06 -1.22 -3.86
C THR A 28 -14.70 -0.02 -4.56
N PRO A 29 -14.64 1.21 -4.00
CA PRO A 29 -15.15 2.39 -4.70
C PRO A 29 -14.45 2.68 -6.03
N ILE A 30 -13.12 2.50 -6.10
CA ILE A 30 -12.34 2.69 -7.33
C ILE A 30 -12.76 1.66 -8.38
N ALA A 31 -12.87 0.38 -8.01
CA ALA A 31 -13.30 -0.70 -8.91
C ALA A 31 -14.73 -0.45 -9.42
N TRP A 32 -15.63 -0.06 -8.52
CA TRP A 32 -16.99 0.30 -8.87
C TRP A 32 -17.04 1.48 -9.86
N TRP A 33 -16.29 2.56 -9.58
CA TRP A 33 -16.20 3.71 -10.47
C TRP A 33 -15.59 3.34 -11.83
N LEU A 34 -14.49 2.58 -11.87
CA LEU A 34 -13.87 2.10 -13.10
C LEU A 34 -14.83 1.25 -13.94
N SER A 35 -15.66 0.43 -13.29
CA SER A 35 -16.61 -0.45 -14.00
C SER A 35 -17.74 0.33 -14.68
N ARG A 36 -18.18 1.46 -14.10
CA ARG A 36 -19.36 2.22 -14.57
C ARG A 36 -19.03 3.52 -15.28
N SER A 37 -17.85 4.08 -15.08
CA SER A 37 -17.48 5.39 -15.61
C SER A 37 -17.12 5.34 -17.10
N ARG A 38 -17.52 6.40 -17.83
CA ARG A 38 -17.09 6.69 -19.21
C ARG A 38 -16.01 7.78 -19.28
N SER A 39 -15.47 8.20 -18.14
CA SER A 39 -14.44 9.25 -18.07
C SER A 39 -13.15 8.81 -18.78
N PRO A 40 -12.46 9.71 -19.51
CA PRO A 40 -11.15 9.41 -20.10
C PRO A 40 -10.10 9.03 -19.04
N LEU A 41 -10.24 9.51 -17.79
CA LEU A 41 -9.37 9.17 -16.67
C LEU A 41 -9.43 7.68 -16.28
N ARG A 42 -10.48 6.95 -16.70
CA ARG A 42 -10.61 5.50 -16.47
C ARG A 42 -9.41 4.72 -17.00
N SER A 43 -8.88 5.12 -18.17
CA SER A 43 -7.75 4.42 -18.78
C SER A 43 -6.47 4.57 -17.94
N VAL A 44 -6.19 5.79 -17.47
CA VAL A 44 -5.02 6.08 -16.63
C VAL A 44 -5.13 5.40 -15.27
N VAL A 45 -6.27 5.54 -14.58
CA VAL A 45 -6.50 4.91 -13.27
C VAL A 45 -6.47 3.39 -13.38
N GLY A 46 -7.08 2.82 -14.43
CA GLY A 46 -7.00 1.38 -14.71
C GLY A 46 -5.58 0.88 -14.93
N ALA A 47 -4.75 1.65 -15.67
CA ALA A 47 -3.34 1.32 -15.86
C ALA A 47 -2.56 1.36 -14.54
N ILE A 48 -2.78 2.37 -13.69
CA ILE A 48 -2.14 2.48 -12.37
C ILE A 48 -2.52 1.30 -11.46
N VAL A 49 -3.79 0.91 -11.42
CA VAL A 49 -4.25 -0.22 -10.61
C VAL A 49 -3.69 -1.55 -11.11
N THR A 50 -3.48 -1.70 -12.42
CA THR A 50 -2.97 -2.94 -13.03
C THR A 50 -1.44 -3.02 -13.01
N LEU A 51 -0.75 -1.88 -12.97
CA LEU A 51 0.71 -1.76 -13.00
C LEU A 51 1.44 -2.68 -12.01
N PRO A 52 1.04 -2.76 -10.72
CA PRO A 52 1.69 -3.65 -9.76
C PRO A 52 1.61 -5.13 -10.12
N LEU A 53 0.58 -5.56 -10.88
CA LEU A 53 0.44 -6.95 -11.31
C LEU A 53 1.37 -7.32 -12.47
N VAL A 54 1.72 -6.36 -13.33
CA VAL A 54 2.64 -6.57 -14.46
C VAL A 54 4.09 -6.31 -14.10
N LEU A 55 4.35 -5.51 -13.06
CA LEU A 55 5.71 -5.23 -12.60
C LEU A 55 6.25 -6.36 -11.71
N PRO A 56 7.58 -6.63 -11.77
CA PRO A 56 8.22 -7.50 -10.79
C PRO A 56 8.04 -6.93 -9.38
N PRO A 57 7.86 -7.79 -8.35
CA PRO A 57 7.64 -7.35 -6.97
C PRO A 57 8.81 -6.50 -6.43
N VAL A 58 10.03 -6.73 -6.91
CA VAL A 58 11.22 -5.93 -6.56
C VAL A 58 11.08 -4.48 -7.04
N VAL A 59 10.51 -4.28 -8.22
CA VAL A 59 10.29 -2.93 -8.79
C VAL A 59 9.22 -2.19 -7.99
N VAL A 60 8.14 -2.90 -7.61
CA VAL A 60 7.10 -2.35 -6.73
C VAL A 60 7.71 -1.95 -5.38
N GLY A 61 8.53 -2.81 -4.77
CA GLY A 61 9.26 -2.51 -3.54
C GLY A 61 10.17 -1.29 -3.66
N TYR A 62 10.90 -1.15 -4.77
CA TYR A 62 11.74 0.02 -5.03
C TYR A 62 10.91 1.31 -5.13
N PHE A 63 9.80 1.30 -5.87
CA PHE A 63 8.89 2.46 -5.95
C PHE A 63 8.35 2.86 -4.58
N LEU A 64 7.96 1.89 -3.76
CA LEU A 64 7.52 2.15 -2.39
C LEU A 64 8.64 2.77 -1.55
N LEU A 65 9.88 2.30 -1.66
CA LEU A 65 11.02 2.89 -0.97
C LEU A 65 11.29 4.34 -1.40
N VAL A 66 11.24 4.61 -2.71
CA VAL A 66 11.48 5.97 -3.25
C VAL A 66 10.36 6.93 -2.90
N THR A 67 9.13 6.45 -2.74
CA THR A 67 7.96 7.31 -2.44
C THR A 67 7.72 7.47 -0.95
N LEU A 68 7.71 6.37 -0.18
CA LEU A 68 7.39 6.31 1.26
C LEU A 68 8.63 6.35 2.16
N GLY A 69 9.85 6.25 1.59
CA GLY A 69 11.09 6.40 2.34
C GLY A 69 11.23 7.80 2.94
N ARG A 70 12.10 7.96 3.95
CA ARG A 70 12.28 9.24 4.67
C ARG A 70 12.62 10.44 3.77
N ARG A 71 13.29 10.20 2.63
CA ARG A 71 13.64 11.21 1.62
C ARG A 71 12.73 11.16 0.38
N GLY A 72 11.68 10.35 0.42
CA GLY A 72 10.73 10.21 -0.67
C GLY A 72 9.66 11.29 -0.63
N LEU A 73 9.06 11.60 -1.78
CA LEU A 73 8.04 12.65 -1.94
C LEU A 73 6.91 12.55 -0.90
N ILE A 74 6.41 11.35 -0.62
CA ILE A 74 5.30 11.14 0.33
C ILE A 74 5.85 10.98 1.76
N GLY A 75 6.96 10.26 1.92
CA GLY A 75 7.56 9.99 3.23
C GLY A 75 8.17 11.22 3.91
N SER A 76 8.72 12.18 3.15
CA SER A 76 9.20 13.46 3.70
C SER A 76 8.04 14.36 4.11
N LEU A 77 6.98 14.45 3.31
CA LEU A 77 5.78 15.23 3.65
C LEU A 77 5.09 14.70 4.92
N LEU A 78 4.98 13.37 5.06
CA LEU A 78 4.43 12.74 6.26
C LEU A 78 5.31 12.97 7.50
N LEU A 79 6.63 13.02 7.32
CA LEU A 79 7.57 13.32 8.39
C LEU A 79 7.46 14.78 8.82
N ASP A 80 7.41 15.70 7.87
CA ASP A 80 7.41 17.14 8.14
C ASP A 80 6.08 17.62 8.73
N TRP A 81 4.95 17.07 8.26
CA TRP A 81 3.62 17.52 8.68
C TRP A 81 3.08 16.76 9.89
N PHE A 82 3.38 15.46 9.99
CA PHE A 82 2.79 14.58 11.01
C PHE A 82 3.84 13.91 11.92
N GLY A 83 5.13 14.06 11.65
CA GLY A 83 6.19 13.36 12.39
C GLY A 83 6.21 11.84 12.14
N ILE A 84 5.53 11.35 11.09
CA ILE A 84 5.32 9.92 10.86
C ILE A 84 6.32 9.40 9.83
N THR A 85 7.15 8.43 10.22
CA THR A 85 7.95 7.62 9.29
C THR A 85 7.27 6.30 8.97
N LEU A 86 7.01 6.05 7.68
CA LEU A 86 6.44 4.78 7.20
C LEU A 86 7.49 3.75 6.79
N GLY A 87 8.66 4.18 6.30
CA GLY A 87 9.75 3.28 5.89
C GLY A 87 10.18 2.34 7.02
N PHE A 88 10.21 1.03 6.72
CA PHE A 88 10.59 -0.06 7.65
C PHE A 88 9.73 -0.17 8.93
N THR A 89 8.46 0.25 8.88
CA THR A 89 7.50 0.07 9.97
C THR A 89 6.36 -0.88 9.59
N TRP A 90 5.65 -1.44 10.58
CA TRP A 90 4.46 -2.26 10.31
C TRP A 90 3.37 -1.50 9.55
N LYS A 91 3.30 -0.17 9.71
CA LYS A 91 2.37 0.68 8.94
C LYS A 91 2.76 0.74 7.46
N GLY A 92 4.06 0.87 7.17
CA GLY A 92 4.59 0.78 5.81
C GLY A 92 4.35 -0.59 5.19
N ALA A 93 4.54 -1.66 5.97
CA ALA A 93 4.24 -3.02 5.52
C ALA A 93 2.76 -3.21 5.18
N ALA A 94 1.83 -2.65 5.97
CA ALA A 94 0.40 -2.72 5.70
C ALA A 94 0.01 -2.04 4.37
N ILE A 95 0.67 -0.95 4.00
CA ILE A 95 0.44 -0.22 2.74
C ILE A 95 1.06 -0.96 1.55
N ALA A 96 2.16 -1.67 1.77
CA ALA A 96 2.88 -2.41 0.73
C ALA A 96 2.26 -3.77 0.38
N SER A 97 1.38 -4.28 1.23
CA SER A 97 0.77 -5.62 1.14
C SER A 97 -0.53 -5.64 0.33
#